data_AF-A0A953ASL1-F1
#
_entry.id   AF-A0A953ASL1-F1
#
_cell.length_a   1.000
_cell.length_b   1.000
_cell.length_c   1.000
_cell.angle_alpha   90.00
_cell.angle_beta   90.00
_cell.angle_gamma   90.00
#
_symmetry.space_group_name_H-M   'P 1'
#
loop_
_entity.id
_entity.type
_entity.pdbx_description
1 polymer ?
#
loop_
_entity_poly.entity_id
_entity_poly.type
_entity_poly.pdbx_seq_one_letter_code
_entity_poly.pdbx_strand_id
1 'polypeptide(L)'
;MKAGAFALGAVVALACSCVVPQDTQTLDALPLRNRPPRIVENAGMLPPEIRTPMGPDCSLDFVAFVDDPDEDDLLRFRWYLDYRPNANDPLRKLSLVDGTIQPNTTGDSTVRTTAATWKLTPQELELADPTTSTHVITLLVTDGELAPSQGPRSTPLEVPVEGTTVKDPRYAVSYSWIIDIDPTVSCPPPAK
;
A
#
# COMPACT_ATOMS: atom_id res chain seq x y z
N MET A 1 66.92 -73.60 -17.98
CA MET A 1 67.13 -72.39 -17.15
C MET A 1 66.07 -71.37 -17.51
N LYS A 2 65.54 -70.70 -16.49
CA LYS A 2 64.39 -69.77 -16.50
C LYS A 2 64.71 -68.42 -17.15
N ALA A 3 63.66 -67.78 -17.71
CA ALA A 3 63.29 -66.34 -17.66
C ALA A 3 62.56 -65.99 -18.98
N GLY A 4 61.38 -65.36 -19.06
CA GLY A 4 60.58 -64.61 -18.09
C GLY A 4 60.19 -63.25 -18.69
N ALA A 5 58.89 -63.04 -18.94
CA ALA A 5 58.08 -61.79 -19.00
C ALA A 5 58.66 -60.50 -19.65
N PHE A 6 57.93 -59.69 -20.41
CA PHE A 6 56.79 -58.89 -19.95
C PHE A 6 55.96 -58.36 -21.13
N ALA A 7 54.64 -58.47 -21.01
CA ALA A 7 53.67 -57.72 -21.79
C ALA A 7 53.38 -56.38 -21.10
N LEU A 8 53.24 -55.30 -21.86
CA LEU A 8 52.51 -54.10 -21.43
C LEU A 8 51.49 -53.74 -22.51
N GLY A 9 50.23 -54.09 -22.25
CA GLY A 9 49.08 -53.56 -22.99
C GLY A 9 48.67 -52.22 -22.39
N ALA A 10 48.48 -51.21 -23.23
CA ALA A 10 47.86 -49.95 -22.84
C ALA A 10 46.37 -50.02 -23.22
N VAL A 11 45.50 -50.10 -22.21
CA VAL A 11 44.04 -49.97 -22.38
C VAL A 11 43.70 -48.49 -22.25
N VAL A 12 43.30 -47.86 -23.35
CA VAL A 12 42.73 -46.51 -23.35
C VAL A 12 41.23 -46.63 -23.04
N ALA A 13 40.86 -46.32 -21.80
CA ALA A 13 39.46 -46.20 -21.40
C ALA A 13 38.88 -44.90 -21.97
N LEU A 14 38.11 -45.02 -23.07
CA LEU A 14 37.24 -43.95 -23.57
C LEU A 14 36.09 -43.77 -22.57
N ALA A 15 36.21 -42.77 -21.71
CA ALA A 15 35.11 -42.34 -20.85
C ALA A 15 34.00 -41.74 -21.74
N CYS A 16 32.88 -42.47 -21.88
CA CYS A 16 31.64 -41.94 -22.45
C CYS A 16 31.15 -40.79 -21.58
N SER A 17 31.35 -39.56 -22.06
CA SER A 17 30.66 -38.38 -21.55
C SER A 17 29.18 -38.47 -21.94
N CYS A 18 28.36 -38.97 -21.01
CA CYS A 18 26.92 -38.80 -21.10
C CYS A 18 26.63 -37.30 -21.04
N VAL A 19 26.32 -36.70 -22.19
CA VAL A 19 25.73 -35.37 -22.26
C VAL A 19 24.35 -35.49 -21.62
N VAL A 20 24.22 -35.04 -20.38
CA VAL A 20 22.91 -34.84 -19.75
C VAL A 20 22.29 -33.65 -20.48
N PRO A 21 21.18 -33.83 -21.21
CA PRO A 21 20.44 -32.67 -21.72
C PRO A 21 20.02 -31.86 -20.50
N GLN A 22 20.56 -30.65 -20.38
CA GLN A 22 19.98 -29.68 -19.48
C GLN A 22 18.67 -29.25 -20.14
N ASP A 23 17.58 -29.92 -19.78
CA ASP A 23 16.26 -29.38 -20.00
C ASP A 23 16.24 -28.00 -19.35
N THR A 24 16.33 -26.96 -20.18
CA THR A 24 15.91 -25.61 -19.81
C THR A 24 14.41 -25.69 -19.60
N GLN A 25 14.00 -26.20 -18.44
CA GLN A 25 12.71 -25.85 -17.87
C GLN A 25 12.82 -24.36 -17.57
N THR A 26 12.41 -23.53 -18.54
CA THR A 26 11.86 -22.22 -18.21
C THR A 26 10.73 -22.49 -17.25
N LEU A 27 10.98 -22.25 -15.96
CA LEU A 27 9.91 -22.06 -14.99
C LEU A 27 9.01 -21.00 -15.61
N ASP A 28 7.82 -21.41 -16.05
CA ASP A 28 6.77 -20.46 -16.34
C ASP A 28 6.68 -19.52 -15.13
N ALA A 29 6.68 -18.22 -15.41
CA ALA A 29 6.60 -17.23 -14.35
C ALA A 29 5.41 -17.60 -13.47
N LEU A 30 5.68 -17.86 -12.18
CA LEU A 30 4.61 -18.10 -11.21
C LEU A 30 3.60 -16.96 -11.36
N PRO A 31 2.29 -17.25 -11.33
CA PRO A 31 1.29 -16.20 -11.41
C PRO A 31 1.63 -15.12 -10.40
N LEU A 32 1.78 -13.88 -10.88
CA LEU A 32 2.06 -12.72 -10.03
C LEU A 32 0.96 -12.66 -8.97
N ARG A 33 1.34 -12.88 -7.72
CA ARG A 33 0.46 -12.67 -6.57
C ARG A 33 0.35 -11.18 -6.32
N ASN A 34 -0.85 -10.74 -5.96
CA ASN A 34 -1.06 -9.40 -5.44
C ASN A 34 -0.14 -9.15 -4.22
N ARG A 35 0.37 -7.93 -4.12
CA ARG A 35 1.36 -7.41 -3.19
C ARG A 35 0.75 -6.23 -2.45
N PRO A 36 1.13 -6.02 -1.18
CA PRO A 36 0.52 -4.97 -0.38
C PRO A 36 1.01 -3.56 -0.78
N PRO A 37 0.11 -2.57 -0.88
CA PRO A 37 0.48 -1.16 -0.98
C PRO A 37 1.07 -0.65 0.34
N ARG A 38 1.84 0.43 0.28
CA ARG A 38 2.56 1.02 1.42
C ARG A 38 2.48 2.54 1.40
N ILE A 39 2.31 3.19 2.54
CA ILE A 39 2.39 4.65 2.64
C ILE A 39 3.85 5.07 2.85
N VAL A 40 4.34 6.02 2.06
CA VAL A 40 5.72 6.50 2.06
C VAL A 40 5.85 7.78 2.89
N GLU A 41 6.23 7.62 4.15
CA GLU A 41 6.22 8.69 5.16
C GLU A 41 7.23 9.83 4.89
N ASN A 42 8.32 9.54 4.17
CA ASN A 42 9.39 10.52 3.93
C ASN A 42 9.17 11.42 2.70
N ALA A 43 8.03 11.32 2.03
CA ALA A 43 7.80 11.97 0.73
C ALA A 43 7.17 13.38 0.82
N GLY A 44 7.47 14.18 1.85
CA GLY A 44 6.87 15.52 1.99
C GLY A 44 5.47 15.52 2.59
N MET A 45 5.13 14.46 3.34
CA MET A 45 3.95 14.42 4.20
C MET A 45 4.11 15.41 5.36
N LEU A 46 3.01 15.93 5.89
CA LEU A 46 3.03 16.70 7.14
C LEU A 46 3.57 15.84 8.28
N PRO A 47 4.20 16.45 9.32
CA PRO A 47 4.62 15.74 10.52
C PRO A 47 3.45 14.98 11.16
N PRO A 48 3.69 13.85 11.84
CA PRO A 48 2.64 13.07 12.48
C PRO A 48 1.80 13.85 13.51
N GLU A 49 2.37 14.92 14.07
CA GLU A 49 1.72 15.79 15.03
C GLU A 49 1.76 17.24 14.53
N ILE A 50 0.59 17.86 14.43
CA ILE A 50 0.41 19.19 13.87
C ILE A 50 -0.34 20.04 14.87
N ARG A 51 0.24 21.18 15.26
CA ARG A 51 -0.50 22.19 16.02
C ARG A 51 -0.99 23.28 15.08
N THR A 52 -2.28 23.53 15.06
CA THR A 52 -2.91 24.50 14.15
C THR A 52 -3.84 25.47 14.88
N PRO A 53 -3.88 26.75 14.49
CA PRO A 53 -4.96 27.66 14.89
C PRO A 53 -6.34 27.21 14.36
N MET A 54 -7.40 27.73 14.98
CA MET A 54 -8.79 27.59 14.52
C MET A 54 -9.35 28.91 14.02
N GLY A 55 -10.07 28.89 12.90
CA GLY A 55 -10.66 30.09 12.31
C GLY A 55 -11.15 29.86 10.88
N PRO A 56 -12.03 30.72 10.35
CA PRO A 56 -12.71 30.53 9.06
C PRO A 56 -11.75 30.43 7.86
N ASP A 57 -10.58 31.06 7.96
CA ASP A 57 -9.54 31.05 6.92
C ASP A 57 -8.50 29.93 7.13
N CYS A 58 -8.67 29.09 8.15
CA CYS A 58 -7.76 27.99 8.44
C CYS A 58 -8.04 26.80 7.54
N SER A 59 -6.99 26.25 6.92
CA SER A 59 -7.06 24.94 6.31
C SER A 59 -5.74 24.20 6.39
N LEU A 60 -5.82 22.89 6.57
CA LEU A 60 -4.66 22.00 6.51
C LEU A 60 -4.79 21.07 5.32
N ASP A 61 -3.76 21.04 4.48
CA ASP A 61 -3.69 20.13 3.34
C ASP A 61 -2.88 18.89 3.72
N PHE A 62 -3.57 17.77 3.84
CA PHE A 62 -2.99 16.45 4.06
C PHE A 62 -2.69 15.83 2.71
N VAL A 63 -1.44 15.41 2.54
CA VAL A 63 -0.98 14.69 1.35
C VAL A 63 -0.28 13.43 1.82
N ALA A 64 -0.57 12.30 1.19
CA ALA A 64 0.12 11.05 1.41
C ALA A 64 0.51 10.42 0.09
N PHE A 65 1.68 9.79 0.06
CA PHE A 65 2.19 9.08 -1.10
C PHE A 65 2.09 7.58 -0.85
N VAL A 66 1.58 6.84 -1.82
CA VAL A 66 1.36 5.40 -1.70
C VAL A 66 2.24 4.69 -2.71
N ASP A 67 3.17 3.87 -2.26
CA ASP A 67 3.93 2.93 -3.09
C ASP A 67 3.14 1.64 -3.27
N ASP A 68 2.95 1.23 -4.51
CA ASP A 68 2.21 0.03 -4.86
C ASP A 68 2.95 -0.76 -5.94
N PRO A 69 3.46 -1.95 -5.61
CA PRO A 69 4.17 -2.77 -6.58
C PRO A 69 3.30 -3.26 -7.73
N ASP A 70 1.97 -3.36 -7.56
CA ASP A 70 1.08 -3.91 -8.56
C ASP A 70 0.54 -2.85 -9.50
N GLU A 71 0.94 -3.00 -10.77
CA GLU A 71 0.88 -1.88 -11.68
C GLU A 71 -0.47 -1.74 -12.42
N ASP A 72 -1.32 -2.73 -12.35
CA ASP A 72 -2.52 -2.75 -13.19
C ASP A 72 -3.80 -2.53 -12.39
N ASP A 73 -3.72 -2.39 -11.08
CA ASP A 73 -4.87 -2.31 -10.20
C ASP A 73 -5.20 -0.89 -9.73
N LEU A 74 -6.44 -0.76 -9.25
CA LEU A 74 -7.02 0.49 -8.80
C LEU A 74 -7.04 0.49 -7.28
N LEU A 75 -6.30 1.42 -6.67
CA LEU A 75 -6.40 1.63 -5.24
C LEU A 75 -7.56 2.56 -4.91
N ARG A 76 -8.22 2.28 -3.79
CA ARG A 76 -9.25 3.12 -3.19
C ARG A 76 -8.74 3.71 -1.90
N PHE A 77 -9.11 4.95 -1.63
CA PHE A 77 -8.77 5.58 -0.36
C PHE A 77 -9.96 6.29 0.27
N ARG A 78 -9.84 6.48 1.59
CA ARG A 78 -10.81 7.21 2.39
C ARG A 78 -10.12 7.92 3.54
N TRP A 79 -10.48 9.20 3.69
CA TRP A 79 -10.08 10.02 4.81
C TRP A 79 -11.14 9.97 5.91
N TYR A 80 -10.66 9.81 7.14
CA TYR A 80 -11.47 9.83 8.33
C TYR A 80 -10.99 10.90 9.29
N LEU A 81 -11.94 11.54 9.95
CA LEU A 81 -11.72 12.34 11.16
C LEU A 81 -12.29 11.58 12.36
N ASP A 82 -11.46 11.43 13.39
CA ASP A 82 -11.75 10.75 14.65
C ASP A 82 -12.33 9.34 14.46
N TYR A 83 -11.69 8.55 13.59
CA TYR A 83 -12.15 7.21 13.26
C TYR A 83 -12.18 6.27 14.48
N ARG A 84 -13.39 5.82 14.86
CA ARG A 84 -13.60 4.79 15.90
C ARG A 84 -14.24 3.53 15.32
N PRO A 85 -13.53 2.38 15.29
CA PRO A 85 -14.02 1.16 14.65
C PRO A 85 -15.13 0.41 15.41
N ASN A 86 -15.61 0.86 16.59
CA ASN A 86 -16.64 0.16 17.37
C ASN A 86 -18.08 0.40 16.91
N ALA A 87 -18.82 -0.66 16.54
CA ALA A 87 -20.17 -0.68 15.94
C ALA A 87 -21.20 0.34 16.46
N ASN A 88 -21.15 0.67 17.76
CA ASN A 88 -22.28 1.28 18.48
C ASN A 88 -22.08 2.75 18.89
N ASP A 89 -20.99 3.39 18.48
CA ASP A 89 -20.74 4.80 18.83
C ASP A 89 -21.43 5.74 17.82
N PRO A 90 -22.39 6.60 18.23
CA PRO A 90 -23.11 7.51 17.35
C PRO A 90 -22.30 8.74 16.92
N LEU A 91 -21.15 9.02 17.53
CA LEU A 91 -20.19 10.04 17.07
C LEU A 91 -19.31 9.54 15.91
N ARG A 92 -19.65 8.38 15.37
CA ARG A 92 -18.84 7.68 14.38
C ARG A 92 -18.82 8.38 13.04
N LYS A 93 -17.58 8.56 12.59
CA LYS A 93 -17.14 8.44 11.20
C LYS A 93 -17.65 9.59 10.35
N LEU A 94 -16.89 10.66 10.39
CA LEU A 94 -16.81 11.50 9.22
C LEU A 94 -15.84 10.81 8.25
N SER A 95 -16.42 9.96 7.39
CA SER A 95 -15.81 9.67 6.10
C SER A 95 -15.92 10.95 5.30
N LEU A 96 -14.87 11.75 5.30
CA LEU A 96 -14.95 13.11 4.76
C LEU A 96 -14.76 13.11 3.25
N VAL A 97 -13.81 12.29 2.79
CA VAL A 97 -13.46 12.21 1.38
C VAL A 97 -13.10 10.78 1.03
N ASP A 98 -13.72 10.28 -0.04
CA ASP A 98 -13.39 9.03 -0.70
C ASP A 98 -12.83 9.31 -2.07
N GLY A 99 -11.92 8.45 -2.54
CA GLY A 99 -11.40 8.57 -3.89
C GLY A 99 -10.73 7.31 -4.38
N THR A 100 -10.14 7.45 -5.55
CA THR A 100 -9.37 6.39 -6.21
C THR A 100 -8.02 6.93 -6.62
N ILE A 101 -7.01 6.07 -6.53
CA ILE A 101 -5.66 6.27 -7.02
C ILE A 101 -5.57 5.44 -8.29
N GLN A 102 -5.43 6.13 -9.43
CA GLN A 102 -5.43 5.48 -10.73
C GLN A 102 -4.13 4.71 -10.97
N PRO A 103 -4.17 3.60 -11.73
CA PRO A 103 -2.95 2.92 -12.15
C PRO A 103 -2.02 3.86 -12.93
N ASN A 104 -0.71 3.75 -12.71
CA ASN A 104 0.29 4.44 -13.51
C ASN A 104 0.40 3.80 -14.90
N THR A 105 -0.11 4.47 -15.93
CA THR A 105 -0.16 3.94 -17.30
C THR A 105 1.06 4.33 -18.16
N THR A 106 2.04 5.06 -17.58
CA THR A 106 3.09 5.76 -18.36
C THR A 106 4.53 5.23 -18.22
N GLY A 107 4.79 4.16 -17.45
CA GLY A 107 6.00 3.33 -17.63
C GLY A 107 6.92 3.08 -16.42
N ASP A 108 7.58 1.90 -16.49
CA ASP A 108 8.82 1.36 -15.87
C ASP A 108 9.21 1.66 -14.41
N SER A 109 8.35 2.28 -13.61
CA SER A 109 8.62 2.46 -12.18
C SER A 109 7.57 1.77 -11.31
N THR A 110 8.03 0.72 -10.61
CA THR A 110 7.28 0.08 -9.52
C THR A 110 6.97 1.03 -8.37
N VAL A 111 7.57 2.24 -8.36
CA VAL A 111 7.29 3.31 -7.40
C VAL A 111 6.25 4.24 -7.99
N ARG A 112 5.00 3.82 -7.82
CA ARG A 112 3.83 4.59 -8.20
C ARG A 112 3.66 5.72 -7.22
N THR A 113 4.32 6.85 -7.45
CA THR A 113 4.12 7.99 -6.54
C THR A 113 2.76 8.61 -6.83
N THR A 114 1.67 8.00 -6.34
CA THR A 114 0.35 8.60 -6.39
C THR A 114 0.02 9.22 -5.04
N ALA A 115 -0.45 10.47 -5.10
CA ALA A 115 -0.81 11.24 -3.92
C ALA A 115 -2.32 11.14 -3.64
N ALA A 116 -2.69 10.90 -2.38
CA ALA A 116 -4.03 11.18 -1.88
C ALA A 116 -4.00 12.52 -1.15
N THR A 117 -4.95 13.41 -1.46
CA THR A 117 -5.02 14.74 -0.86
C THR A 117 -6.35 14.95 -0.14
N TRP A 118 -6.32 15.57 1.02
CA TRP A 118 -7.52 16.09 1.68
C TRP A 118 -7.23 17.43 2.34
N LYS A 119 -8.19 18.34 2.26
CA LYS A 119 -8.13 19.67 2.85
C LYS A 119 -9.09 19.72 4.03
N LEU A 120 -8.55 19.79 5.25
CA LEU A 120 -9.34 19.99 6.46
C LEU A 120 -9.74 21.47 6.57
N THR A 121 -11.04 21.71 6.68
CA THR A 121 -11.65 23.02 6.85
C THR A 121 -12.31 23.15 8.24
N PRO A 122 -12.60 24.37 8.71
CA PRO A 122 -13.22 24.58 10.02
C PRO A 122 -14.62 23.97 10.10
N GLN A 123 -15.35 23.96 8.99
CA GLN A 123 -16.67 23.32 8.90
C GLN A 123 -16.59 21.80 9.12
N GLU A 124 -15.53 21.14 8.66
CA GLU A 124 -15.35 19.70 8.90
C GLU A 124 -14.97 19.41 10.36
N LEU A 125 -14.24 20.33 11.02
CA LEU A 125 -13.95 20.25 12.46
C LEU A 125 -15.20 20.46 13.33
N GLU A 126 -16.17 21.27 12.89
CA GLU A 126 -17.46 21.41 13.59
C GLU A 126 -18.24 20.09 13.67
N LEU A 127 -18.00 19.18 12.71
CA LEU A 127 -18.61 17.86 12.70
C LEU A 127 -17.87 16.88 13.64
N ALA A 128 -16.61 17.17 13.98
CA ALA A 128 -15.80 16.39 14.91
C ALA A 128 -16.28 16.53 16.36
N ASP A 129 -15.70 15.77 17.29
CA ASP A 129 -16.04 15.90 18.72
C ASP A 129 -15.66 17.30 19.23
N PRO A 130 -16.63 18.19 19.52
CA PRO A 130 -16.32 19.57 19.91
C PRO A 130 -15.76 19.67 21.33
N THR A 131 -15.73 18.56 22.07
CA THR A 131 -15.22 18.52 23.45
C THR A 131 -13.72 18.29 23.54
N THR A 132 -13.06 18.02 22.41
CA THR A 132 -11.62 17.78 22.33
C THR A 132 -10.94 18.83 21.47
N SER A 133 -9.76 19.31 21.90
CA SER A 133 -8.86 20.10 21.06
C SER A 133 -7.95 19.24 20.19
N THR A 134 -7.90 17.93 20.46
CA THR A 134 -7.02 16.99 19.78
C THR A 134 -7.86 16.06 18.92
N HIS A 135 -7.54 16.01 17.63
CA HIS A 135 -8.22 15.18 16.65
C HIS A 135 -7.25 14.25 15.96
N VAL A 136 -7.77 13.14 15.44
CA VAL A 136 -6.99 12.19 14.64
C VAL A 136 -7.55 12.14 13.23
N ILE A 137 -6.70 12.44 12.26
CA ILE A 137 -6.98 12.19 10.85
C ILE A 137 -6.36 10.87 10.47
N THR A 138 -7.14 10.03 9.80
CA THR A 138 -6.65 8.76 9.28
C THR A 138 -6.92 8.67 7.79
N LEU A 139 -5.87 8.49 7.02
CA LEU A 139 -5.97 7.98 5.65
C LEU A 139 -5.98 6.46 5.71
N LEU A 140 -6.93 5.85 5.02
CA LEU A 140 -6.97 4.43 4.72
C LEU A 140 -6.85 4.24 3.20
N VAL A 141 -5.98 3.35 2.76
CA VAL A 141 -5.79 2.96 1.34
C VAL A 141 -5.93 1.46 1.21
N THR A 142 -6.60 0.97 0.16
CA THR A 142 -6.80 -0.45 -0.10
C THR A 142 -6.85 -0.76 -1.59
N ASP A 143 -6.36 -1.94 -1.97
CA ASP A 143 -6.53 -2.55 -3.30
C ASP A 143 -7.90 -3.24 -3.45
N GLY A 144 -8.74 -3.18 -2.42
CA GLY A 144 -10.03 -3.84 -2.32
C GLY A 144 -11.20 -2.87 -2.34
N GLU A 145 -12.37 -3.37 -1.96
CA GLU A 145 -13.57 -2.57 -1.80
C GLU A 145 -13.62 -1.95 -0.39
N LEU A 146 -14.03 -0.68 -0.31
CA LEU A 146 -14.33 -0.03 0.97
C LEU A 146 -15.80 -0.25 1.31
N ALA A 147 -16.07 -0.84 2.48
CA ALA A 147 -17.42 -0.86 3.02
C ALA A 147 -17.82 0.57 3.43
N PRO A 148 -19.05 1.04 3.10
CA PRO A 148 -19.50 2.41 3.33
C PRO A 148 -19.28 2.94 4.75
N SER A 149 -19.16 2.07 5.75
CA SER A 149 -18.86 2.46 7.12
C SER A 149 -17.79 1.62 7.82
N GLN A 150 -17.36 0.48 7.31
CA GLN A 150 -16.52 -0.46 8.10
C GLN A 150 -15.02 -0.40 7.76
N GLY A 151 -14.62 0.40 6.76
CA GLY A 151 -13.25 0.36 6.25
C GLY A 151 -13.09 -0.69 5.16
N PRO A 152 -11.91 -1.33 5.01
CA PRO A 152 -11.67 -2.27 3.92
C PRO A 152 -12.50 -3.54 4.12
N ARG A 153 -13.14 -4.03 3.05
CA ARG A 153 -13.82 -5.33 3.07
C ARG A 153 -12.78 -6.44 3.04
N SER A 154 -12.87 -7.36 4.00
CA SER A 154 -11.91 -8.47 4.15
C SER A 154 -12.18 -9.66 3.22
N THR A 155 -12.89 -9.49 2.09
CA THR A 155 -13.25 -10.61 1.22
C THR A 155 -12.16 -10.82 0.17
N PRO A 156 -11.43 -11.96 0.18
CA PRO A 156 -10.44 -12.26 -0.85
C PRO A 156 -11.11 -12.36 -2.23
N LEU A 157 -10.42 -11.92 -3.29
CA LEU A 157 -10.90 -12.11 -4.66
C LEU A 157 -10.66 -13.57 -5.07
N GLU A 158 -11.64 -14.18 -5.73
CA GLU A 158 -11.46 -15.49 -6.36
C GLU A 158 -10.99 -15.30 -7.79
N VAL A 159 -9.75 -15.71 -8.09
CA VAL A 159 -9.13 -15.59 -9.41
C VAL A 159 -9.00 -16.99 -10.03
N PRO A 160 -9.55 -17.22 -11.23
CA PRO A 160 -9.40 -18.50 -11.92
C PRO A 160 -7.97 -18.66 -12.46
N VAL A 161 -7.31 -19.76 -12.09
CA VAL A 161 -5.99 -20.16 -12.59
C VAL A 161 -6.05 -21.64 -12.98
N GLU A 162 -5.92 -21.92 -14.28
CA GLU A 162 -5.77 -23.28 -14.84
C GLU A 162 -6.78 -24.33 -14.32
N GLY A 163 -8.07 -23.95 -14.26
CA GLY A 163 -9.14 -24.85 -13.80
C GLY A 163 -9.30 -24.96 -12.28
N THR A 164 -8.52 -24.18 -11.52
CA THR A 164 -8.68 -23.98 -10.07
C THR A 164 -9.00 -22.53 -9.75
N THR A 165 -9.60 -22.28 -8.60
CA THR A 165 -9.80 -20.91 -8.09
C THR A 165 -8.77 -20.64 -7.00
N VAL A 166 -7.95 -19.63 -7.21
CA VAL A 166 -6.99 -19.14 -6.21
C VAL A 166 -7.60 -17.94 -5.50
N LYS A 167 -7.47 -17.90 -4.17
CA LYS A 167 -7.83 -16.72 -3.38
C LYS A 167 -6.70 -15.71 -3.45
N ASP A 168 -6.95 -14.57 -4.07
CA ASP A 168 -6.05 -13.44 -4.13
C ASP A 168 -6.31 -12.50 -2.94
N PRO A 169 -5.30 -12.27 -2.07
CA PRO A 169 -5.47 -11.43 -0.89
C PRO A 169 -5.75 -9.98 -1.29
N ARG A 170 -6.60 -9.32 -0.49
CA ARG A 170 -6.76 -7.86 -0.50
C ARG A 170 -5.96 -7.27 0.64
N TYR A 171 -5.30 -6.16 0.38
CA TYR A 171 -4.48 -5.44 1.34
C TYR A 171 -5.07 -4.05 1.64
N ALA A 172 -4.78 -3.58 2.84
CA ALA A 172 -5.10 -2.24 3.28
C ALA A 172 -3.99 -1.70 4.17
N VAL A 173 -3.71 -0.42 4.03
CA VAL A 173 -2.71 0.33 4.82
C VAL A 173 -3.35 1.62 5.32
N SER A 174 -2.95 2.08 6.49
CA SER A 174 -3.44 3.33 7.05
C SER A 174 -2.31 4.17 7.63
N TYR A 175 -2.47 5.49 7.57
CA TYR A 175 -1.59 6.45 8.22
C TYR A 175 -2.42 7.50 8.94
N SER A 176 -1.93 7.95 10.10
CA SER A 176 -2.65 8.87 10.94
C SER A 176 -1.82 10.08 11.33
N TRP A 177 -2.47 11.24 11.33
CA TRP A 177 -1.96 12.49 11.87
C TRP A 177 -2.77 12.86 13.11
N ILE A 178 -2.07 13.36 14.11
CA ILE A 178 -2.64 13.98 15.31
C ILE A 178 -2.66 15.48 15.05
N ILE A 179 -3.82 16.10 15.22
CA ILE A 179 -3.96 17.56 15.15
C ILE A 179 -4.33 18.09 16.51
N ASP A 180 -3.54 19.02 17.01
CA ASP A 180 -3.90 19.85 18.15
C ASP A 180 -4.37 21.21 17.67
N ILE A 181 -5.63 21.50 17.93
CA ILE A 181 -6.25 22.78 17.66
C ILE A 181 -5.94 23.73 18.81
N ASP A 182 -5.34 24.87 18.48
CA ASP A 182 -5.14 25.97 19.39
C ASP A 182 -6.27 27.00 19.20
N PRO A 183 -7.26 27.06 20.12
CA PRO A 183 -8.39 27.99 19.99
C PRO A 183 -7.99 29.43 20.31
N THR A 184 -6.77 29.68 20.79
CA THR A 184 -6.30 31.02 21.20
C THR A 184 -5.58 31.76 20.09
N VAL A 185 -5.26 31.08 18.98
CA VAL A 185 -4.51 31.63 17.86
C VAL A 185 -5.43 31.66 16.63
N SER A 186 -5.49 32.81 15.95
CA SER A 186 -6.20 32.95 14.69
C SER A 186 -5.30 32.64 13.48
N CYS A 187 -5.89 32.19 12.38
CA CYS A 187 -5.13 31.99 11.15
C CYS A 187 -4.61 33.31 10.57
N PRO A 188 -3.41 33.28 9.96
CA PRO A 188 -2.97 34.39 9.14
C PRO A 188 -3.91 34.56 7.94
N PRO A 189 -4.19 35.80 7.51
CA PRO A 189 -5.02 36.04 6.34
C PRO A 189 -4.37 35.44 5.08
N PRO A 190 -5.17 35.01 4.08
CA PRO A 190 -4.63 34.45 2.85
C PRO A 190 -3.67 35.44 2.19
N ALA A 191 -2.52 34.94 1.73
CA ALA A 191 -1.57 35.74 0.96
C ALA A 191 -2.25 36.22 -0.34
N LYS A 192 -2.17 37.53 -0.60
CA LYS A 192 -2.72 38.17 -1.80
C LYS A 192 -1.94 37.81 -3.07
#